data_AF-A0A3B9J638-F1
#
_entry.id   AF-A0A3B9J638-F1
#
_cell.length_a   1.000
_cell.length_b   1.000
_cell.length_c   1.000
_cell.angle_alpha   90.00
_cell.angle_beta   90.00
_cell.angle_gamma   90.00
#
_symmetry.space_group_name_H-M   'P 1'
#
loop_
_entity.id
_entity.type
_entity.pdbx_description
1 polymer ?
#
loop_
_entity_poly.entity_id
_entity_poly.type
_entity_poly.pdbx_seq_one_letter_code
_entity_poly.pdbx_strand_id
1 'polypeptide(L)'
;MTVVATAAVETGWRLDEMILESLQGTANSVVRLDRRAADRRVYPAIDVVASCTRELQRLKGEERMLEGQALADSLVATEENVSGSAIDWVLNQIQSTRTNQEILSNLANQKRSADTQ
;
A
#
# COMPACT_ATOMS: atom_id res chain seq x y z
N MET A 1 -22.29 7.55 -5.74
CA MET A 1 -21.84 8.38 -4.60
C MET A 1 -20.55 7.78 -4.08
N THR A 2 -19.52 8.58 -3.87
CA THR A 2 -18.23 8.14 -3.31
C THR A 2 -17.97 8.93 -2.04
N VAL A 3 -17.72 8.25 -0.93
CA VAL A 3 -17.46 8.87 0.38
C VAL A 3 -16.05 8.50 0.81
N VAL A 4 -15.26 9.51 1.18
CA VAL A 4 -13.93 9.35 1.75
C VAL A 4 -13.94 10.05 3.10
N ALA A 5 -13.53 9.35 4.14
CA ALA A 5 -13.51 9.85 5.50
C ALA A 5 -12.15 9.55 6.15
N THR A 6 -11.75 10.39 7.09
CA THR A 6 -10.58 10.19 7.93
C THR A 6 -11.02 9.79 9.33
N ALA A 7 -10.35 8.81 9.92
CA ALA A 7 -10.55 8.43 11.32
C ALA A 7 -9.23 8.60 12.07
N ALA A 8 -9.29 9.21 13.25
CA ALA A 8 -8.16 9.23 14.17
C ALA A 8 -8.03 7.84 14.83
N VAL A 9 -6.81 7.36 14.95
CA VAL A 9 -6.49 6.09 15.62
C VAL A 9 -5.63 6.38 16.84
N GLU A 10 -5.61 5.45 17.81
CA GLU A 10 -4.77 5.55 19.02
C GLU A 10 -5.07 6.79 19.89
N THR A 11 -6.32 7.27 19.88
CA THR A 11 -6.74 8.42 20.71
C THR A 11 -6.83 8.08 22.20
N GLY A 12 -6.84 6.79 22.55
CA GLY A 12 -7.05 6.29 23.91
C GLY A 12 -8.53 6.29 24.34
N TRP A 13 -9.45 6.68 23.46
CA TRP A 13 -10.89 6.65 23.71
C TRP A 13 -11.49 5.35 23.19
N ARG A 14 -12.03 4.55 24.10
CA ARG A 14 -12.67 3.27 23.74
C ARG A 14 -13.83 3.41 22.75
N LEU A 15 -14.52 4.56 22.76
CA LEU A 15 -15.56 4.85 21.77
C LEU A 15 -15.00 4.97 20.35
N ASP A 16 -13.83 5.60 20.18
CA ASP A 16 -13.20 5.76 18.87
C ASP A 16 -12.71 4.41 18.33
N GLU A 17 -12.20 3.54 19.19
CA GLU A 17 -11.80 2.17 18.85
C GLU A 17 -13.00 1.37 18.34
N MET A 18 -14.13 1.42 19.06
CA MET A 18 -15.37 0.74 18.64
C MET A 18 -15.91 1.27 17.31
N ILE A 19 -15.86 2.58 17.10
CA ILE A 19 -16.25 3.19 15.82
C ILE A 19 -15.33 2.70 14.71
N LEU A 20 -14.01 2.70 14.93
CA LEU A 20 -13.04 2.26 13.93
C LEU A 20 -13.25 0.80 13.53
N GLU A 21 -13.51 -0.09 14.48
CA GLU A 21 -13.83 -1.50 14.20
C GLU A 21 -15.10 -1.64 13.34
N SER A 22 -16.16 -0.88 13.68
CA SER A 22 -17.39 -0.88 12.88
C SER A 22 -17.18 -0.36 11.45
N LEU A 23 -16.30 0.63 11.30
CA LEU A 23 -15.96 1.23 10.01
C LEU A 23 -15.09 0.29 9.16
N GLN A 24 -14.17 -0.46 9.76
CA GLN A 24 -13.37 -1.46 9.05
C GLN A 24 -14.25 -2.58 8.46
N GLY A 25 -15.34 -2.96 9.14
CA GLY A 25 -16.31 -3.92 8.61
C GLY A 25 -17.13 -3.39 7.43
N THR A 26 -17.31 -2.07 7.34
CA THR A 26 -18.17 -1.40 6.35
C THR A 26 -17.38 -0.85 5.16
N ALA A 27 -16.15 -0.39 5.41
CA ALA A 27 -15.29 0.23 4.41
C ALA A 27 -14.83 -0.81 3.37
N ASN A 28 -14.84 -0.38 2.11
CA ASN A 28 -14.34 -1.17 0.98
C ASN A 28 -12.89 -0.83 0.61
N SER A 29 -12.39 0.35 1.01
CA SER A 29 -11.01 0.78 0.84
C SER A 29 -10.52 1.41 2.14
N VAL A 30 -9.35 0.97 2.60
CA VAL A 30 -8.73 1.44 3.84
C VAL A 30 -7.29 1.84 3.53
N VAL A 31 -6.97 3.11 3.78
CA VAL A 31 -5.61 3.63 3.69
C VAL A 31 -5.15 3.95 5.10
N ARG A 32 -4.11 3.25 5.56
CA ARG A 32 -3.50 3.46 6.87
C ARG A 32 -2.32 4.39 6.74
N LEU A 33 -2.16 5.27 7.72
CA LEU A 33 -1.03 6.19 7.81
C LEU A 33 -0.09 5.73 8.92
N ASP A 34 1.21 5.68 8.61
CA ASP A 34 2.24 5.30 9.58
C ASP A 34 2.85 6.55 10.24
N ARG A 35 2.71 6.60 11.57
CA ARG A 35 3.30 7.65 12.41
C ARG A 35 4.84 7.64 12.34
N ARG A 36 5.48 6.47 12.24
CA ARG A 36 6.95 6.39 12.17
C ARG A 36 7.49 7.03 10.89
N ALA A 37 6.82 6.82 9.76
CA ALA A 37 7.14 7.48 8.50
C ALA A 37 6.96 9.01 8.61
N ALA A 38 5.85 9.46 9.21
CA ALA A 38 5.59 10.89 9.43
C ALA A 38 6.64 11.55 10.34
N ASP A 39 7.07 10.89 11.43
CA ASP A 39 8.10 11.39 12.34
C ASP A 39 9.46 11.55 11.65
N ARG A 40 9.78 10.65 10.69
CA ARG A 40 10.96 10.77 9.82
C ARG A 40 10.80 11.79 8.68
N ARG A 41 9.65 12.47 8.59
CA ARG A 41 9.29 13.43 7.52
C ARG A 41 9.25 12.80 6.14
N VAL A 42 8.90 11.52 6.06
CA VAL A 42 8.68 10.81 4.79
C VAL A 42 7.21 10.98 4.39
N TYR A 43 6.96 11.54 3.21
CA TYR A 43 5.62 11.79 2.70
C TYR A 43 5.43 11.26 1.27
N PRO A 44 4.25 10.68 0.95
CA PRO A 44 3.11 10.47 1.83
C PRO A 44 3.36 9.34 2.86
N ALA A 45 2.98 9.56 4.12
CA ALA A 45 3.24 8.64 5.23
C ALA A 45 2.23 7.46 5.26
N ILE A 46 2.10 6.77 4.13
CA ILE A 46 1.15 5.67 3.95
C ILE A 46 1.83 4.36 4.32
N ASP A 47 1.13 3.55 5.12
CA ASP A 47 1.48 2.15 5.29
C ASP A 47 1.00 1.37 4.07
N VAL A 48 1.92 1.11 3.14
CA VAL A 48 1.63 0.44 1.86
C VAL A 48 1.30 -1.04 2.01
N VAL A 49 1.64 -1.65 3.14
CA VAL A 49 1.40 -3.07 3.40
C VAL A 49 0.07 -3.29 4.12
N ALA A 50 -0.25 -2.44 5.11
CA ALA A 50 -1.50 -2.55 5.85
C ALA A 50 -2.71 -1.89 5.15
N SER A 51 -2.49 -1.08 4.10
CA SER A 51 -3.55 -0.48 3.29
C SER A 51 -4.10 -1.47 2.26
N CYS A 52 -5.43 -1.54 2.09
CA CYS A 52 -6.06 -2.50 1.19
C CYS A 52 -7.37 -2.00 0.58
N THR A 53 -7.81 -2.65 -0.50
CA THR A 53 -9.11 -2.40 -1.13
C THR A 53 -9.76 -3.73 -1.52
N ARG A 54 -11.02 -3.91 -1.12
CA ARG A 54 -11.82 -5.10 -1.43
C ARG A 54 -12.25 -5.07 -2.89
N GLU A 55 -12.34 -6.27 -3.48
CA GLU A 55 -12.79 -6.46 -4.87
C GLU A 55 -12.01 -5.62 -5.90
N LEU A 56 -10.70 -5.42 -5.69
CA LEU A 56 -9.86 -4.60 -6.56
C LEU A 56 -9.91 -5.04 -8.05
N GLN A 57 -10.20 -6.32 -8.32
CA GLN A 57 -10.40 -6.85 -9.67
C GLN A 57 -11.55 -6.17 -10.42
N ARG A 58 -12.62 -5.74 -9.73
CA ARG A 58 -13.75 -5.02 -10.36
C ARG A 58 -13.37 -3.60 -10.76
N LEU A 59 -12.36 -3.02 -10.09
CA LEU A 59 -11.91 -1.67 -10.34
C LEU A 59 -10.89 -1.60 -11.49
N LYS A 60 -9.98 -2.58 -11.58
CA LYS A 60 -8.83 -2.52 -12.51
C LYS A 60 -8.81 -3.59 -13.61
N GLY A 61 -9.71 -4.58 -13.56
CA GLY A 61 -9.66 -5.75 -14.43
C GLY A 61 -8.65 -6.80 -13.93
N GLU A 62 -8.76 -8.04 -14.42
CA GLU A 62 -7.97 -9.19 -13.93
C GLU A 62 -6.46 -9.05 -14.20
N GLU A 63 -6.08 -8.51 -15.36
CA GLU A 63 -4.66 -8.36 -15.73
C GLU A 63 -3.92 -7.42 -14.78
N ARG A 64 -4.48 -6.24 -14.51
CA ARG A 64 -3.88 -5.27 -13.57
C ARG A 64 -3.97 -5.68 -12.11
N MET A 65 -4.86 -6.62 -11.78
CA MET A 65 -4.91 -7.22 -10.45
C MET A 65 -3.63 -8.02 -10.18
N LEU A 66 -3.19 -8.82 -11.14
CA LEU A 66 -1.98 -9.64 -11.02
C LEU A 66 -0.73 -8.77 -10.88
N GLU A 67 -0.63 -7.69 -11.65
CA GLU A 67 0.47 -6.71 -11.52
C GLU A 67 0.47 -6.04 -10.14
N GLY A 68 -0.71 -5.63 -9.65
CA GLY A 68 -0.86 -5.04 -8.33
C GLY A 68 -0.52 -6.00 -7.18
N GLN A 69 -0.91 -7.27 -7.31
CA GLN A 69 -0.57 -8.31 -6.33
C GLN A 69 0.94 -8.56 -6.31
N ALA A 70 1.58 -8.66 -7.49
CA ALA A 70 3.02 -8.84 -7.57
C ALA A 70 3.80 -7.69 -6.91
N LEU A 71 3.30 -6.45 -7.06
CA LEU A 71 3.83 -5.29 -6.34
C LEU A 71 3.63 -5.45 -4.82
N ALA A 72 2.43 -5.81 -4.36
CA ALA A 72 2.15 -6.00 -2.94
C ALA A 72 3.08 -7.05 -2.31
N ASP A 73 3.27 -8.19 -2.97
CA ASP A 73 4.19 -9.26 -2.51
C ASP A 73 5.63 -8.74 -2.39
N SER A 74 6.09 -7.93 -3.36
CA SER A 74 7.42 -7.33 -3.32
C SER A 74 7.59 -6.33 -2.17
N LEU A 75 6.53 -5.61 -1.83
CA LEU A 75 6.56 -4.65 -0.72
C LEU A 75 6.62 -5.36 0.64
N VAL A 76 5.84 -6.42 0.81
CA VAL A 76 5.90 -7.29 2.01
C VAL A 76 7.30 -7.87 2.17
N ALA A 77 7.87 -8.43 1.09
CA ALA A 77 9.23 -8.97 1.14
C ALA A 77 10.29 -7.89 1.47
N THR A 78 10.07 -6.65 1.03
CA THR A 78 10.99 -5.53 1.34
C THR A 78 10.92 -5.13 2.80
N GLU A 79 9.71 -5.10 3.39
CA GLU A 79 9.51 -4.79 4.81
C GLU A 79 10.12 -5.85 5.74
N GLU A 80 10.09 -7.12 5.34
CA GLU A 80 10.68 -8.22 6.12
C GLU A 80 12.22 -8.28 6.04
N ASN A 81 12.81 -7.97 4.88
CA ASN A 81 14.23 -8.21 4.62
C ASN A 81 15.14 -6.98 4.78
N VAL A 82 14.61 -5.76 4.74
CA VAL A 82 15.41 -4.54 4.77
C VAL A 82 14.96 -3.67 5.94
N SER A 83 15.89 -3.15 6.75
CA SER A 83 15.61 -2.15 7.80
C SER A 83 15.14 -0.78 7.25
N GLY A 84 14.63 -0.74 6.02
CA GLY A 84 14.07 0.41 5.33
C GLY A 84 12.56 0.25 5.21
N SER A 85 11.84 1.35 5.24
CA SER A 85 10.38 1.30 5.15
C SER A 85 9.98 0.98 3.71
N ALA A 86 9.02 0.08 3.48
CA ALA A 86 8.54 -0.25 2.14
C ALA A 86 8.11 1.00 1.34
N ILE A 87 7.66 2.06 2.02
CA ILE A 87 7.35 3.36 1.42
C ILE A 87 8.58 4.03 0.79
N ASP A 88 9.77 3.89 1.38
CA ASP A 88 11.00 4.50 0.87
C ASP A 88 11.39 3.86 -0.47
N TRP A 89 11.20 2.54 -0.59
CA TRP A 89 11.39 1.83 -1.86
C TRP A 89 10.41 2.34 -2.93
N VAL A 90 9.12 2.47 -2.58
CA VAL A 90 8.10 3.00 -3.50
C VAL A 90 8.45 4.41 -3.96
N LEU A 91 8.86 5.28 -3.03
CA LEU A 91 9.25 6.65 -3.33
C LEU A 91 10.44 6.71 -4.28
N ASN A 92 11.45 5.85 -4.09
CA ASN A 92 12.58 5.77 -5.01
C ASN A 92 12.16 5.35 -6.42
N GLN A 93 11.20 4.42 -6.55
CA GLN A 93 10.66 4.03 -7.87
C GLN A 93 9.85 5.16 -8.52
N ILE A 94 9.05 5.88 -7.74
CA ILE A 94 8.27 7.04 -8.24
C ILE A 94 9.21 8.17 -8.68
N GLN A 95 10.34 8.37 -8.01
CA GLN A 95 11.32 9.39 -8.38
C GLN A 95 12.09 9.02 -9.66
N SER A 96 12.34 7.72 -9.90
CA SER A 96 13.12 7.25 -11.04
C SER A 96 12.31 7.05 -12.32
N THR A 97 10.99 6.92 -12.21
CA THR A 97 10.08 6.63 -13.33
C THR A 97 9.09 7.77 -13.57
N ARG A 98 8.57 7.87 -14.79
CA ARG A 98 7.61 8.92 -15.13
C ARG A 98 6.17 8.49 -14.93
N THR A 99 5.90 7.19 -15.04
CA THR A 99 4.54 6.64 -15.01
C THR A 99 4.44 5.38 -14.15
N ASN A 100 3.28 5.17 -13.54
CA ASN A 100 3.03 3.95 -12.77
C ASN A 100 3.12 2.68 -13.64
N GLN A 101 2.87 2.78 -14.94
CA GLN A 101 3.01 1.66 -15.87
C GLN A 101 4.47 1.23 -16.02
N GLU A 102 5.41 2.18 -16.06
CA GLU A 102 6.85 1.87 -16.10
C GLU A 102 7.27 1.10 -14.85
N ILE A 103 6.82 1.53 -13.66
CA ILE A 103 7.11 0.82 -12.39
C ILE A 103 6.66 -0.64 -12.45
N LEU A 104 5.41 -0.87 -12.87
CA LEU A 104 4.84 -2.22 -12.97
C LEU A 104 5.57 -3.09 -14.01
N SER A 105 5.93 -2.49 -15.16
CA SER A 105 6.70 -3.20 -16.19
C SER A 105 8.10 -3.59 -15.72
N ASN A 106 8.77 -2.72 -14.96
CA ASN A 106 10.10 -2.99 -14.40
C ASN A 106 10.05 -4.16 -13.39
N LEU A 107 9.01 -4.21 -12.57
CA LEU A 107 8.79 -5.32 -11.62
C LEU A 107 8.50 -6.64 -12.33
N ALA A 108 7.67 -6.61 -13.38
CA ALA A 108 7.38 -7.79 -14.18
C ALA A 108 8.66 -8.35 -14.84
N ASN A 109 9.52 -7.46 -15.34
CA ASN A 109 10.81 -7.83 -15.91
C ASN A 109 11.77 -8.40 -14.84
N GLN A 110 11.79 -7.83 -13.64
CA GLN A 110 12.65 -8.26 -12.53
C GLN A 110 12.27 -9.67 -12.02
N LYS A 111 10.96 -9.99 -11.94
CA LYS A 111 10.49 -11.35 -11.63
C LYS A 111 10.92 -12.36 -12.71
N ARG A 112 10.80 -12.04 -13.99
CA ARG A 112 11.25 -12.95 -15.09
C ARG A 112 12.74 -13.26 -15.03
N SER A 113 13.58 -12.30 -14.64
CA SER A 113 15.02 -12.55 -14.47
C SER A 113 15.34 -13.42 -13.26
N ALA A 114 14.51 -13.42 -12.22
CA ALA A 114 14.68 -14.28 -11.05
C ALA A 114 14.28 -15.74 -11.31
N ASP A 115 13.27 -15.98 -12.16
CA ASP A 115 12.82 -17.34 -12.53
C ASP A 115 13.70 -18.03 -13.60
N THR A 116 14.62 -17.30 -14.23
CA THR A 116 15.53 -17.84 -15.28
C THR A 116 16.90 -18.28 -14.71
N GLN A 117 17.10 -18.16 -13.41
CA GLN A 117 18.28 -18.68 -12.68
C GLN A 117 17.89 -19.82 -11.75
#